data_AF-A0A356T785-F1
#
_entry.id   AF-A0A356T785-F1
#
_cell.length_a   1.000
_cell.length_b   1.000
_cell.length_c   1.000
_cell.angle_alpha   90.00
_cell.angle_beta   90.00
_cell.angle_gamma   90.00
#
_symmetry.space_group_name_H-M   'P 1'
#
loop_
_entity.id
_entity.type
_entity.pdbx_description
1 polymer ?
#
loop_
_entity_poly.entity_id
_entity_poly.type
_entity_poly.pdbx_seq_one_letter_code
_entity_poly.pdbx_strand_id
1 'polypeptide(L)'
;GVGAWLYQRPAVERVPLAPRDAAPGFVTLDLPTGDRVTRAGEGEIGLEAASPDARVFRLGAGEMLFDVAPLGPGQRFEVHTPHVSTHVVGTVFAVAVEDAVTRVRVYEGRVEIRRDGEVLTVAEPGMSFRSDGADASTWRPSLEERGWTAARRRAGASRVEPPAQEPVATAESADRPAPGLPTPSRLLPRGPSPSGLSPSGPPP
;
A
#
# COMPACT_ATOMS: atom_id res chain seq x y z
N GLY A 1 26.79 26.98 -20.69
CA GLY A 1 26.74 25.56 -21.09
C GLY A 1 26.15 24.76 -19.95
N VAL A 2 25.27 23.80 -20.23
CA VAL A 2 24.61 22.99 -19.19
C VAL A 2 25.58 21.95 -18.62
N GLY A 3 25.58 21.79 -17.29
CA GLY A 3 26.48 20.88 -16.59
C GLY A 3 26.08 19.42 -16.79
N ALA A 4 27.04 18.59 -17.22
CA ALA A 4 26.86 17.16 -17.30
C ALA A 4 26.90 16.54 -15.89
N TRP A 5 25.74 16.25 -15.33
CA TRP A 5 25.63 15.42 -14.13
C TRP A 5 26.02 13.98 -14.49
N LEU A 6 27.26 13.62 -14.17
CA LEU A 6 27.73 12.23 -14.22
C LEU A 6 26.91 11.43 -13.20
N TYR A 7 25.87 10.75 -13.69
CA TYR A 7 25.23 9.65 -12.97
C TYR A 7 26.28 8.55 -12.78
N GLN A 8 27.01 8.62 -11.66
CA GLN A 8 27.80 7.51 -11.18
C GLN A 8 26.83 6.37 -10.89
N ARG A 9 26.78 5.39 -11.80
CA ARG A 9 26.11 4.12 -11.53
C ARG A 9 26.77 3.56 -10.27
N PRO A 10 26.06 3.40 -9.14
CA PRO A 10 26.66 2.72 -7.99
C PRO A 10 27.10 1.33 -8.45
N ALA A 11 28.23 0.86 -7.92
CA ALA A 11 28.74 -0.46 -8.25
C ALA A 11 27.64 -1.49 -7.95
N VAL A 12 27.11 -2.12 -9.00
CA VAL A 12 26.04 -3.10 -8.88
C VAL A 12 26.63 -4.34 -8.23
N GLU A 13 26.50 -4.43 -6.90
CA GLU A 13 26.91 -5.60 -6.15
C GLU A 13 25.96 -6.74 -6.51
N ARG A 14 26.38 -7.56 -7.49
CA ARG A 14 25.70 -8.79 -7.88
C ARG A 14 25.83 -9.80 -6.75
N VAL A 15 24.99 -9.68 -5.73
CA VAL A 15 24.80 -10.71 -4.71
C VAL A 15 24.07 -11.87 -5.39
N PRO A 16 24.70 -13.05 -5.59
CA PRO A 16 23.98 -14.23 -6.05
C PRO A 16 23.04 -14.67 -4.92
N LEU A 17 21.71 -14.60 -5.15
CA LEU A 17 20.74 -14.80 -4.07
C LEU A 17 20.64 -16.26 -3.57
N ALA A 18 21.27 -17.20 -4.27
CA ALA A 18 21.52 -18.57 -3.83
C ALA A 18 22.58 -19.23 -4.74
N PRO A 19 23.17 -20.37 -4.34
CA PRO A 19 23.87 -21.28 -5.26
C PRO A 19 23.00 -21.64 -6.47
N ARG A 20 23.65 -21.93 -7.61
CA ARG A 20 22.97 -22.45 -8.80
C ARG A 20 22.34 -23.82 -8.47
N ASP A 21 23.13 -24.72 -7.89
CA ASP A 21 22.78 -26.09 -7.47
C ASP A 21 21.90 -26.19 -6.20
N ALA A 22 20.85 -25.37 -6.08
CA ALA A 22 19.88 -25.59 -5.00
C ALA A 22 18.98 -26.78 -5.34
N ALA A 23 18.98 -27.79 -4.47
CA ALA A 23 18.11 -28.96 -4.57
C ALA A 23 16.63 -28.57 -4.79
N PRO A 24 15.83 -29.42 -5.47
CA PRO A 24 14.42 -29.14 -5.76
C PRO A 24 13.66 -28.76 -4.48
N GLY A 25 13.24 -27.50 -4.40
CA GLY A 25 12.70 -26.89 -3.19
C GLY A 25 12.49 -25.39 -3.35
N PHE A 26 12.13 -24.71 -2.27
CA PHE A 26 11.88 -23.27 -2.26
C PHE A 26 12.92 -22.56 -1.41
N VAL A 27 13.55 -21.51 -1.95
CA VAL A 27 14.49 -20.64 -1.23
C VAL A 27 13.81 -19.29 -1.01
N THR A 28 13.57 -18.93 0.25
CA THR A 28 12.96 -17.64 0.62
C THR A 28 14.03 -16.70 1.18
N LEU A 29 14.04 -15.46 0.69
CA LEU A 29 14.81 -14.34 1.20
C LEU A 29 13.85 -13.25 1.68
N ASP A 30 14.04 -12.77 2.91
CA ASP A 30 13.38 -11.58 3.44
C ASP A 30 14.34 -10.38 3.29
N LEU A 31 13.89 -9.30 2.66
CA LEU A 31 14.67 -8.07 2.48
C LEU A 31 14.52 -7.13 3.69
N PRO A 32 15.51 -6.26 3.99
CA PRO A 32 15.40 -5.24 5.05
C PRO A 32 14.22 -4.27 4.87
N THR A 33 13.72 -4.13 3.64
CA THR A 33 12.57 -3.33 3.24
C THR A 33 11.21 -4.00 3.50
N GLY A 34 11.20 -5.24 4.03
CA GLY A 34 9.99 -5.99 4.37
C GLY A 34 9.42 -6.82 3.21
N ASP A 35 10.03 -6.79 2.03
CA ASP A 35 9.64 -7.65 0.90
C ASP A 35 10.13 -9.09 1.12
N ARG A 36 9.33 -10.06 0.71
CA ARG A 36 9.66 -11.49 0.73
C ARG A 36 9.76 -12.02 -0.68
N VAL A 37 10.91 -12.62 -1.00
CA VAL A 37 11.25 -13.11 -2.34
C VAL A 37 11.50 -14.61 -2.27
N THR A 38 10.75 -15.42 -3.00
CA THR A 38 10.87 -16.89 -2.99
C THR A 38 11.23 -17.40 -4.38
N ARG A 39 12.39 -18.06 -4.52
CA ARG A 39 12.75 -18.86 -5.70
C ARG A 39 12.17 -20.26 -5.58
N ALA A 40 11.65 -20.81 -6.67
CA ALA A 40 11.36 -22.23 -6.78
C ALA A 40 12.40 -22.94 -7.65
N GLY A 41 12.95 -24.03 -7.14
CA GLY A 41 13.98 -24.82 -7.80
C GLY A 41 15.25 -24.02 -8.11
N GLU A 42 15.86 -24.38 -9.23
CA GLU A 42 17.00 -23.67 -9.81
C GLU A 42 16.53 -22.44 -10.60
N GLY A 43 17.32 -21.38 -10.57
CA GLY A 43 16.99 -20.14 -11.27
C GLY A 43 18.06 -19.07 -11.11
N GLU A 44 18.21 -18.27 -12.16
CA GLU A 44 19.22 -17.21 -12.23
C GLU A 44 18.59 -15.87 -11.85
N ILE A 45 18.80 -15.44 -10.61
CA ILE A 45 18.35 -14.13 -10.13
C ILE A 45 19.51 -13.34 -9.53
N GLY A 46 19.59 -12.06 -9.90
CA GLY A 46 20.48 -11.07 -9.30
C GLY A 46 19.68 -9.89 -8.76
N LEU A 47 20.13 -9.35 -7.63
CA LEU A 47 19.64 -8.08 -7.08
C LEU A 47 20.54 -6.96 -7.60
N GLU A 48 19.98 -5.99 -8.32
CA GLU A 48 20.73 -4.88 -8.92
C GLU A 48 20.66 -3.59 -8.09
N ALA A 49 19.58 -3.41 -7.34
CA ALA A 49 19.42 -2.35 -6.35
C ALA A 49 18.59 -2.84 -5.17
N ALA A 50 19.06 -2.56 -3.95
CA ALA A 50 18.50 -3.08 -2.70
C ALA A 50 18.16 -1.96 -1.70
N SER A 51 17.73 -0.79 -2.18
CA SER A 51 17.48 0.38 -1.34
C SER A 51 15.99 0.56 -0.98
N PRO A 52 15.66 1.36 0.05
CA PRO A 52 14.28 1.74 0.35
C PRO A 52 13.58 2.42 -0.84
N ASP A 53 14.32 3.19 -1.64
CA ASP A 53 13.79 3.94 -2.78
C ASP A 53 13.70 3.09 -4.07
N ALA A 54 14.62 2.16 -4.28
CA ALA A 54 14.69 1.37 -5.50
C ALA A 54 15.09 -0.08 -5.22
N ARG A 55 14.18 -1.00 -5.56
CA ARG A 55 14.38 -2.45 -5.54
C ARG A 55 14.31 -2.97 -6.96
N VAL A 56 15.43 -3.42 -7.50
CA VAL A 56 15.54 -3.84 -8.91
C VAL A 56 16.15 -5.22 -8.96
N PHE A 57 15.40 -6.18 -9.50
CA PHE A 57 15.82 -7.56 -9.69
C PHE A 57 16.02 -7.85 -11.17
N ARG A 58 17.01 -8.69 -11.50
CA ARG A 58 17.17 -9.29 -12.83
C ARG A 58 16.95 -10.79 -12.73
N LEU A 59 15.96 -11.31 -13.45
CA LEU A 59 15.64 -12.74 -13.54
C LEU A 59 15.97 -13.24 -14.95
N GLY A 60 17.00 -14.09 -15.06
CA GLY A 60 17.44 -14.70 -16.31
C GLY A 60 16.74 -16.02 -16.63
N ALA A 61 16.45 -16.85 -15.61
CA ALA A 61 15.81 -18.16 -15.75
C ALA A 61 15.14 -18.59 -14.42
N GLY A 62 14.14 -19.47 -14.50
CA GLY A 62 13.46 -20.07 -13.34
C GLY A 62 12.22 -19.31 -12.87
N GLU A 63 11.61 -19.77 -11.77
CA GLU A 63 10.36 -19.23 -11.20
C GLU A 63 10.60 -18.51 -9.86
N MET A 64 10.03 -17.31 -9.74
CA MET A 64 10.13 -16.41 -8.59
C MET A 64 8.75 -15.95 -8.14
N LEU A 65 8.51 -15.89 -6.83
CA LEU A 65 7.37 -15.25 -6.20
C LEU A 65 7.86 -14.04 -5.40
N PHE A 66 7.24 -12.89 -5.65
CA PHE A 66 7.51 -11.64 -4.97
C PHE A 66 6.28 -11.25 -4.15
N ASP A 67 6.50 -11.04 -2.85
CA ASP A 67 5.55 -10.52 -1.85
C ASP A 67 6.10 -9.16 -1.42
N VAL A 68 5.69 -8.10 -2.13
CA VAL A 68 6.33 -6.77 -2.10
C VAL A 68 5.63 -5.87 -1.09
N ALA A 69 6.39 -5.30 -0.16
CA ALA A 69 5.88 -4.36 0.83
C ALA A 69 5.24 -3.13 0.14
N PRO A 70 4.21 -2.49 0.74
CA PRO A 70 3.62 -1.27 0.17
C PRO A 70 4.71 -0.22 -0.13
N LEU A 71 4.68 0.32 -1.35
CA LEU A 71 5.65 1.33 -1.76
C LEU A 71 5.19 2.72 -1.34
N GLY A 72 6.07 3.47 -0.67
CA GLY A 72 5.87 4.89 -0.40
C GLY A 72 6.03 5.77 -1.66
N PRO A 73 5.65 7.06 -1.60
CA PRO A 73 5.80 7.98 -2.72
C PRO A 73 7.25 8.03 -3.23
N GLY A 74 7.43 7.85 -4.54
CA GLY A 74 8.75 7.85 -5.19
C GLY A 74 9.53 6.53 -5.08
N GLN A 75 9.09 5.57 -4.27
CA GLN A 75 9.70 4.24 -4.22
C GLN A 75 9.28 3.40 -5.43
N ARG A 76 10.18 2.55 -5.92
CA ARG A 76 9.93 1.63 -7.05
C ARG A 76 10.42 0.22 -6.79
N PHE A 77 9.66 -0.75 -7.29
CA PHE A 77 10.04 -2.16 -7.32
C PHE A 77 9.93 -2.65 -8.76
N GLU A 78 11.04 -3.17 -9.29
CA GLU A 78 11.17 -3.61 -10.68
C GLU A 78 11.75 -5.03 -10.76
N VAL A 79 11.21 -5.84 -11.68
CA VAL A 79 11.83 -7.11 -12.10
C VAL A 79 12.07 -7.05 -13.60
N HIS A 80 13.33 -7.20 -14.02
CA HIS A 80 13.76 -7.20 -15.41
C HIS A 80 14.00 -8.64 -15.85
N THR A 81 13.36 -9.06 -16.93
CA THR A 81 13.66 -10.32 -17.63
C THR A 81 14.26 -10.03 -19.02
N PRO A 82 14.67 -11.04 -19.80
CA PRO A 82 15.11 -10.81 -21.17
C PRO A 82 14.01 -10.32 -22.13
N HIS A 83 12.73 -10.34 -21.73
CA HIS A 83 11.59 -10.15 -22.64
C HIS A 83 10.63 -9.00 -22.25
N VAL A 84 10.56 -8.65 -20.96
CA VAL A 84 9.74 -7.58 -20.38
C VAL A 84 10.36 -7.08 -19.07
N SER A 85 9.87 -5.96 -18.55
CA SER A 85 10.04 -5.56 -17.14
C SER A 85 8.68 -5.44 -16.45
N THR A 86 8.62 -5.78 -15.17
CA THR A 86 7.42 -5.58 -14.33
C THR A 86 7.65 -4.46 -13.34
N HIS A 87 6.74 -3.50 -13.27
CA HIS A 87 6.75 -2.40 -12.29
C HIS A 87 5.52 -2.54 -11.39
N VAL A 88 5.69 -2.41 -10.07
CA VAL A 88 4.63 -2.72 -9.10
C VAL A 88 4.55 -1.71 -7.97
N VAL A 89 3.39 -1.61 -7.34
CA VAL A 89 3.13 -0.77 -6.16
C VAL A 89 2.50 -1.65 -5.07
N GLY A 90 3.34 -2.36 -4.30
CA GLY A 90 2.91 -3.21 -3.18
C GLY A 90 2.01 -4.39 -3.59
N THR A 91 2.59 -5.45 -4.13
CA THR A 91 1.86 -6.53 -4.82
C THR A 91 2.34 -7.92 -4.44
N VAL A 92 1.51 -8.94 -4.68
CA VAL A 92 1.93 -10.34 -4.69
C VAL A 92 1.83 -10.89 -6.11
N PHE A 93 2.96 -11.30 -6.69
CA PHE A 93 3.02 -11.77 -8.07
C PHE A 93 4.16 -12.77 -8.27
N ALA A 94 3.99 -13.71 -9.20
CA ALA A 94 5.03 -14.60 -9.66
C ALA A 94 5.52 -14.22 -11.06
N VAL A 95 6.81 -14.43 -11.31
CA VAL A 95 7.45 -14.29 -12.62
C VAL A 95 8.23 -15.56 -12.90
N ALA A 96 8.01 -16.15 -14.08
CA ALA A 96 8.77 -17.29 -14.58
C ALA A 96 9.49 -16.91 -15.89
N VAL A 97 10.70 -17.41 -16.08
CA VAL A 97 11.43 -17.34 -17.36
C VAL A 97 11.85 -18.73 -17.78
N GLU A 98 11.20 -19.24 -18.83
CA GLU A 98 11.37 -20.58 -19.41
C GLU A 98 11.27 -20.48 -20.94
N ASP A 99 12.04 -21.26 -21.70
CA ASP A 99 11.91 -21.38 -23.17
C ASP A 99 11.87 -20.06 -23.95
N ALA A 100 12.64 -19.05 -23.50
CA ALA A 100 12.62 -17.68 -24.02
C ALA A 100 11.24 -16.97 -23.95
N VAL A 101 10.42 -17.35 -22.95
CA VAL A 101 9.15 -16.71 -22.61
C VAL A 101 9.20 -16.25 -21.15
N THR A 102 8.92 -14.97 -20.91
CA THR A 102 8.54 -14.49 -19.58
C THR A 102 7.06 -14.65 -19.39
N ARG A 103 6.68 -15.24 -18.26
CA ARG A 103 5.29 -15.38 -17.84
C ARG A 103 5.12 -14.70 -16.48
N VAL A 104 4.00 -14.01 -16.27
CA VAL A 104 3.69 -13.26 -15.04
C VAL A 104 2.31 -13.66 -14.54
N ARG A 105 2.17 -13.89 -13.24
CA ARG A 105 0.90 -14.23 -12.57
C ARG A 105 0.68 -13.28 -11.39
N VAL A 106 -0.45 -12.58 -11.34
CA VAL A 106 -0.75 -11.63 -10.26
C VAL A 106 -1.74 -12.24 -9.28
N TYR A 107 -1.41 -12.21 -7.99
CA TYR A 107 -2.25 -12.72 -6.89
C TYR A 107 -2.88 -11.57 -6.07
N GLU A 108 -2.21 -10.42 -5.98
CA GLU A 108 -2.69 -9.21 -5.30
C GLU A 108 -2.10 -7.94 -5.92
N GLY A 109 -2.89 -6.87 -5.96
CA GLY A 109 -2.48 -5.55 -6.43
C GLY A 109 -2.41 -5.46 -7.96
N ARG A 110 -1.55 -4.59 -8.49
CA ARG A 110 -1.46 -4.26 -9.93
C ARG A 110 -0.02 -4.31 -10.41
N VAL A 111 0.24 -4.99 -11.52
CA VAL A 111 1.56 -5.11 -12.13
C VAL A 111 1.54 -4.46 -13.52
N GLU A 112 2.26 -3.36 -13.70
CA GLU A 112 2.54 -2.84 -15.03
C GLU A 112 3.58 -3.73 -15.71
N ILE A 113 3.27 -4.21 -16.91
CA ILE A 113 4.17 -5.02 -17.71
C ILE A 113 4.63 -4.17 -18.89
N ARG A 114 5.95 -3.98 -19.01
CA ARG A 114 6.56 -3.04 -19.96
C ARG A 114 7.56 -3.75 -20.87
N ARG A 115 7.70 -3.28 -22.11
CA ARG A 115 8.76 -3.68 -23.05
C ARG A 115 9.35 -2.42 -23.67
N ASP A 116 10.68 -2.34 -23.71
CA ASP A 116 11.43 -1.20 -24.25
C ASP A 116 11.02 0.18 -23.67
N GLY A 117 10.50 0.17 -22.44
CA GLY A 117 10.01 1.36 -21.73
C GLY A 117 8.51 1.62 -21.87
N GLU A 118 7.83 1.05 -22.86
CA GLU A 118 6.38 1.22 -23.08
C GLU A 118 5.55 0.22 -22.26
N VAL A 119 4.37 0.64 -21.80
CA VAL A 119 3.42 -0.23 -21.10
C VAL A 119 2.70 -1.11 -22.12
N LEU A 120 2.93 -2.42 -22.06
CA LEU A 120 2.20 -3.41 -22.85
C LEU A 120 0.81 -3.67 -22.26
N THR A 121 0.73 -3.81 -20.93
CA THR A 121 -0.52 -4.06 -20.21
C THR A 121 -0.36 -3.79 -18.71
N VAL A 122 -1.48 -3.74 -17.99
CA VAL A 122 -1.53 -3.73 -16.53
C VAL A 122 -2.29 -4.98 -16.07
N ALA A 123 -1.58 -5.90 -15.42
CA ALA A 123 -2.16 -7.13 -14.91
C ALA A 123 -2.77 -6.91 -13.51
N GLU A 124 -4.02 -7.32 -13.34
CA GLU A 124 -4.81 -7.25 -12.10
C GLU A 124 -4.87 -8.63 -11.41
N PRO A 125 -5.34 -8.75 -10.15
CA PRO A 125 -5.35 -10.01 -9.42
C PRO A 125 -6.13 -11.11 -10.16
N GLY A 126 -5.54 -12.29 -10.27
CA GLY A 126 -6.09 -13.40 -11.04
C GLY A 126 -5.80 -13.36 -12.53
N MET A 127 -5.11 -12.33 -13.05
CA MET A 127 -4.60 -12.31 -14.43
C MET A 127 -3.26 -13.06 -14.58
N SER A 128 -3.06 -13.62 -15.77
CA SER A 128 -1.77 -14.14 -16.25
C SER A 128 -1.36 -13.38 -17.51
N PHE A 129 -0.06 -13.24 -17.73
CA PHE A 129 0.53 -12.68 -18.95
C PHE A 129 1.65 -13.60 -19.46
N ARG A 130 1.87 -13.61 -20.79
CA ARG A 130 3.03 -14.24 -21.43
C ARG A 130 3.63 -13.31 -22.49
N SER A 131 4.96 -13.24 -22.54
CA SER A 131 5.70 -12.34 -23.43
C SER A 131 5.69 -12.73 -24.91
N ASP A 132 5.23 -13.94 -25.22
CA ASP A 132 5.04 -14.51 -26.56
C ASP A 132 3.62 -14.28 -27.11
N GLY A 133 2.70 -13.72 -26.31
CA GLY A 133 1.31 -13.49 -26.70
C GLY A 133 0.45 -14.76 -26.84
N ALA A 134 1.00 -15.94 -26.51
CA ALA A 134 0.21 -17.17 -26.46
C ALA A 134 -0.72 -17.16 -25.23
N ASP A 135 -1.70 -18.07 -25.22
CA ASP A 135 -2.70 -18.13 -24.15
C ASP A 135 -2.03 -18.28 -22.76
N ALA A 136 -2.32 -17.31 -21.90
CA ALA A 136 -1.76 -17.20 -20.55
C ALA A 136 -2.49 -18.08 -19.52
N SER A 137 -3.58 -18.74 -19.92
CA SER A 137 -4.32 -19.72 -19.11
C SER A 137 -3.51 -20.97 -18.84
N THR A 138 -2.59 -21.35 -19.73
CA THR A 138 -1.68 -22.52 -19.59
C THR A 138 -0.44 -22.18 -18.74
N TRP A 139 -0.64 -21.44 -17.65
CA TRP A 139 0.39 -21.14 -16.66
C TRP A 139 0.66 -22.38 -15.79
N ARG A 140 1.94 -22.73 -15.57
CA ARG A 140 2.37 -23.84 -14.70
C ARG A 140 3.12 -23.29 -13.48
N PRO A 141 2.44 -23.00 -12.37
CA PRO A 141 3.09 -22.53 -11.15
C PRO A 141 3.57 -23.69 -10.28
N SER A 142 4.84 -23.67 -9.90
CA SER A 142 5.26 -24.35 -8.67
C SER A 142 4.97 -23.49 -7.41
N LEU A 143 4.69 -22.18 -7.58
CA LEU A 143 4.49 -21.23 -6.48
C LEU A 143 3.02 -20.84 -6.18
N GLU A 144 2.01 -21.46 -6.78
CA GLU A 144 0.63 -20.91 -6.75
C GLU A 144 0.04 -20.79 -5.34
N GLU A 145 0.13 -21.87 -4.58
CA GLU A 145 -0.39 -21.93 -3.20
C GLU A 145 0.32 -20.90 -2.31
N ARG A 146 1.63 -20.69 -2.54
CA ARG A 146 2.43 -19.69 -1.83
C ARG A 146 2.02 -18.26 -2.21
N GLY A 147 1.74 -18.01 -3.49
CA GLY A 147 1.22 -16.74 -3.98
C GLY A 147 -0.13 -16.39 -3.36
N TRP A 148 -1.09 -17.30 -3.42
CA TRP A 148 -2.39 -17.11 -2.77
C TRP A 148 -2.30 -16.99 -1.25
N THR A 149 -1.37 -17.70 -0.60
CA THR A 149 -1.13 -17.58 0.85
C THR A 149 -0.53 -16.23 1.24
N ALA A 150 0.40 -15.69 0.45
CA ALA A 150 0.94 -14.35 0.66
C ALA A 150 -0.15 -13.27 0.48
N ALA A 151 -0.94 -13.34 -0.60
CA ALA A 151 -2.06 -12.43 -0.83
C ALA A 151 -3.09 -12.44 0.31
N ARG A 152 -3.43 -13.63 0.84
CA ARG A 152 -4.32 -13.76 2.01
C ARG A 152 -3.74 -13.15 3.30
N ARG A 153 -2.44 -13.38 3.55
CA ARG A 153 -1.73 -12.81 4.71
C ARG A 153 -1.74 -11.28 4.67
N ARG A 154 -1.52 -10.68 3.50
CA ARG A 154 -1.59 -9.24 3.30
C ARG A 154 -3.00 -8.67 3.40
N ALA A 155 -3.99 -9.29 2.77
CA ALA A 155 -5.40 -8.89 2.93
C ALA A 155 -5.86 -8.95 4.41
N GLY A 156 -5.30 -9.88 5.19
CA GLY A 156 -5.46 -9.90 6.66
C GLY A 156 -4.76 -8.73 7.36
N ALA A 157 -3.50 -8.45 7.02
CA ALA A 157 -2.72 -7.34 7.60
C ALA A 157 -3.34 -5.96 7.31
N SER A 158 -3.73 -5.70 6.06
CA SER A 158 -4.41 -4.45 5.67
C SER A 158 -5.80 -4.28 6.29
N ARG A 159 -6.39 -5.33 6.87
CA ARG A 159 -7.62 -5.26 7.65
C ARG A 159 -7.38 -4.98 9.15
N VAL A 160 -6.14 -5.20 9.62
CA VAL A 160 -5.72 -4.98 11.01
C VAL A 160 -5.09 -3.60 11.20
N GLU A 161 -4.71 -2.91 10.12
CA GLU A 161 -4.53 -1.46 10.15
C GLU A 161 -5.88 -0.82 10.52
N PRO A 162 -6.03 -0.19 11.70
CA PRO A 162 -7.28 0.45 12.04
C PRO A 162 -7.47 1.61 11.05
N PRO A 163 -8.70 1.89 10.58
CA PRO A 163 -8.99 3.28 10.30
C PRO A 163 -8.61 4.06 11.56
N ALA A 164 -7.79 5.10 11.40
CA ALA A 164 -7.72 6.17 12.38
C ALA A 164 -9.11 6.83 12.40
N GLN A 165 -10.05 6.15 13.06
CA GLN A 165 -11.17 6.79 13.71
C GLN A 165 -10.49 7.64 14.78
N GLU A 166 -10.15 8.87 14.38
CA GLU A 166 -10.16 9.99 15.31
C GLU A 166 -11.36 9.74 16.22
N PRO A 167 -11.18 9.70 17.55
CA PRO A 167 -12.33 9.62 18.42
C PRO A 167 -13.14 10.85 18.09
N VAL A 168 -14.25 10.65 17.38
CA VAL A 168 -15.16 11.72 17.03
C VAL A 168 -15.69 12.16 18.37
N ALA A 169 -15.05 13.20 18.91
CA ALA A 169 -15.52 13.85 20.10
C ALA A 169 -16.99 14.12 19.81
N THR A 170 -17.86 13.65 20.70
CA THR A 170 -19.28 13.96 20.65
C THR A 170 -19.38 15.47 20.84
N ALA A 171 -19.24 16.19 19.72
CA ALA A 171 -19.65 17.56 19.56
C ALA A 171 -21.16 17.51 19.75
N GLU A 172 -21.53 17.80 20.98
CA GLU A 172 -22.87 18.05 21.48
C GLU A 172 -23.74 18.65 20.37
N SER A 173 -24.54 17.79 19.72
CA SER A 173 -25.32 18.21 18.57
C SER A 173 -26.39 19.17 19.07
N ALA A 174 -26.27 20.40 18.59
CA ALA A 174 -27.01 21.56 19.05
C ALA A 174 -28.53 21.35 19.06
N ASP A 175 -29.16 22.11 19.94
CA ASP A 175 -30.44 22.78 19.69
C ASP A 175 -31.58 21.90 19.18
N ARG A 176 -32.32 21.33 20.13
CA ARG A 176 -33.72 20.93 19.91
C ARG A 176 -34.63 22.07 20.40
N PRO A 177 -35.18 22.92 19.51
CA PRO A 177 -36.13 23.94 19.93
C PRO A 177 -37.41 23.28 20.46
N ALA A 178 -37.75 23.60 21.71
CA ALA A 178 -38.96 23.09 22.36
C ALA A 178 -40.20 23.93 21.95
N PRO A 179 -41.34 23.29 21.60
CA PRO A 179 -42.61 24.00 21.48
C PRO A 179 -43.19 24.25 22.89
N GLY A 180 -43.00 25.46 23.42
CA GLY A 180 -43.39 25.81 24.79
C GLY A 180 -43.98 27.21 24.94
N LEU A 181 -45.32 27.28 24.84
CA LEU A 181 -46.28 28.28 25.37
C LEU A 181 -45.89 29.79 25.44
N PRO A 182 -46.74 30.70 24.90
CA PRO A 182 -46.50 32.14 25.02
C PRO A 182 -46.73 32.65 26.45
N THR A 183 -45.76 33.38 26.99
CA THR A 183 -45.92 34.16 28.24
C THR A 183 -45.62 35.64 27.93
N PRO A 184 -46.55 36.58 28.16
CA PRO A 184 -46.37 37.97 27.79
C PRO A 184 -45.40 38.71 28.72
N SER A 185 -44.37 39.34 28.16
CA SER A 185 -43.40 40.16 28.89
C SER A 185 -44.03 41.43 29.46
N ARG A 186 -43.97 41.57 30.79
CA ARG A 186 -44.47 42.75 31.52
C ARG A 186 -43.52 43.94 31.36
N LEU A 187 -43.85 44.83 30.43
CA LEU A 187 -43.25 46.17 30.33
C LEU A 187 -43.77 47.09 31.45
N LEU A 188 -42.86 47.68 32.24
CA LEU A 188 -42.64 49.15 32.40
C LEU A 188 -41.86 49.49 33.71
N PRO A 189 -41.19 50.67 33.78
CA PRO A 189 -40.16 50.94 34.80
C PRO A 189 -40.55 51.86 35.97
N ARG A 190 -39.75 51.77 37.04
CA ARG A 190 -39.34 52.79 38.05
C ARG A 190 -40.33 53.89 38.53
N GLY A 191 -40.65 53.81 39.84
CA GLY A 191 -40.96 54.96 40.73
C GLY A 191 -42.44 55.38 40.82
N PRO A 192 -42.83 56.19 41.83
CA PRO A 192 -42.01 56.92 42.82
C PRO A 192 -42.27 56.53 44.31
N SER A 193 -41.61 57.24 45.22
CA SER A 193 -41.70 57.12 46.70
C SER A 193 -43.06 57.46 47.31
N PRO A 194 -43.26 57.05 48.58
CA PRO A 194 -43.85 57.93 49.59
C PRO A 194 -42.80 58.34 50.65
N SER A 195 -42.74 59.64 50.95
CA SER A 195 -41.93 60.21 52.04
C SER A 195 -42.80 60.49 53.28
N GLY A 196 -42.26 60.23 54.47
CA GLY A 196 -42.86 60.60 55.76
C GLY A 196 -44.00 59.67 56.22
N LEU A 197 -44.32 59.56 57.51
CA LEU A 197 -43.90 60.35 58.67
C LEU A 197 -43.67 59.44 59.90
N SER A 198 -42.58 59.68 60.63
CA SER A 198 -42.52 59.52 62.10
C SER A 198 -42.91 60.87 62.74
N PRO A 199 -43.10 61.03 64.07
CA PRO A 199 -42.82 60.09 65.17
C PRO A 199 -43.94 60.00 66.24
N SER A 200 -43.56 59.49 67.43
CA SER A 200 -44.27 59.58 68.73
C SER A 200 -45.50 58.66 68.88
N GLY A 201 -45.72 57.98 70.01
CA GLY A 201 -45.12 58.12 71.33
C GLY A 201 -46.24 58.09 72.38
N PRO A 202 -46.32 57.09 73.28
CA PRO A 202 -47.46 56.87 74.19
C PRO A 202 -47.19 57.44 75.60
N PRO A 203 -48.10 57.27 76.59
CA PRO A 203 -49.56 57.19 76.53
C PRO A 203 -50.11 58.53 77.13
N PRO A 204 -51.08 58.66 78.07
CA PRO A 204 -51.98 57.67 78.68
C PRO A 204 -53.01 57.07 77.71
#